data_AF-A0A7S0I492-F1
#
_entry.id   AF-A0A7S0I492-F1
#
_cell.length_a   1.000
_cell.length_b   1.000
_cell.length_c   1.000
_cell.angle_alpha   90.00
_cell.angle_beta   90.00
_cell.angle_gamma   90.00
#
_symmetry.space_group_name_H-M   'P 1'
#
loop_
_entity.id
_entity.type
_entity.pdbx_description
1 polymer ?
#
loop_
_entity_poly.entity_id
_entity_poly.type
_entity_poly.pdbx_seq_one_letter_code
_entity_poly.pdbx_strand_id
1 'polypeptide(L)'
;QSYWLYADAQDWFLDTSKYTRVQIEALKHRVHTEDFARDSFENLLFSICRFRQLTGKYPEKITVVSLPFKEKRFREVHRKALRFPIHRFEFVGKGGSPPAAVEGELRHSLTPYEKDPYGCSGSLAEKRKSRNPFNMAIPYPQGCEDLTALFKFCGSSIFFGPLPWDP
;
A
#
# COMPACT_ATOMS: atom_id res chain seq x y z
N GLN A 1 11.13 -15.52 -8.27
CA GLN A 1 10.03 -15.09 -9.15
C GLN A 1 9.44 -13.81 -8.56
N SER A 2 9.40 -12.70 -9.30
CA SER A 2 8.93 -11.43 -8.75
C SER A 2 7.43 -11.48 -8.46
N TYR A 3 6.96 -10.73 -7.45
CA TYR A 3 5.54 -10.64 -7.10
C TYR A 3 4.68 -10.18 -8.28
N TRP A 4 5.25 -9.36 -9.17
CA TRP A 4 4.65 -8.94 -10.43
C TRP A 4 4.29 -10.13 -11.34
N LEU A 5 5.21 -11.07 -11.57
CA LEU A 5 4.94 -12.26 -12.40
C LEU A 5 3.82 -13.13 -11.81
N TYR A 6 3.78 -13.26 -10.49
CA TYR A 6 2.72 -14.00 -9.82
C TYR A 6 1.36 -13.28 -9.95
N ALA A 7 1.33 -11.96 -9.77
CA ALA A 7 0.11 -11.18 -9.91
C ALA A 7 -0.42 -11.18 -11.36
N ASP A 8 0.47 -11.15 -12.37
CA ASP A 8 0.12 -11.25 -13.80
C ASP A 8 -0.46 -12.64 -14.11
N ALA A 9 0.19 -13.70 -13.64
CA ALA A 9 -0.28 -15.09 -13.82
C ALA A 9 -1.60 -15.41 -13.10
N GLN A 10 -2.12 -14.51 -12.28
CA GLN A 10 -3.38 -14.66 -11.55
C GLN A 10 -4.45 -13.64 -11.98
N ASP A 11 -4.18 -12.85 -13.03
CA ASP A 11 -5.06 -11.77 -13.52
C ASP A 11 -5.48 -10.79 -12.38
N TRP A 12 -4.55 -10.44 -11.49
CA TRP A 12 -4.87 -9.61 -10.32
C TRP A 12 -5.07 -8.14 -10.65
N PHE A 13 -4.33 -7.60 -11.62
CA PHE A 13 -4.39 -6.18 -11.99
C PHE A 13 -4.89 -5.94 -13.41
N LEU A 14 -5.07 -6.99 -14.21
CA LEU A 14 -5.57 -6.91 -15.57
C LEU A 14 -6.47 -8.12 -15.86
N ASP A 15 -7.79 -7.88 -15.93
CA ASP A 15 -8.75 -8.89 -16.37
C ASP A 15 -8.71 -8.99 -17.91
N THR A 16 -7.89 -9.91 -18.42
CA THR A 16 -7.63 -10.06 -19.85
C THR A 16 -8.88 -10.39 -20.66
N SER A 17 -9.95 -10.91 -20.04
CA SER A 17 -11.23 -11.20 -20.72
C SER A 17 -11.99 -9.94 -21.17
N LYS A 18 -11.69 -8.77 -20.58
CA LYS A 18 -12.38 -7.50 -20.85
C LYS A 18 -11.73 -6.64 -21.92
N TYR A 19 -10.56 -7.02 -22.42
CA TYR A 19 -9.74 -6.18 -23.27
C TYR A 19 -9.24 -6.94 -24.50
N THR A 20 -9.08 -6.22 -25.61
CA THR A 20 -8.39 -6.75 -26.78
C THR A 20 -6.89 -6.93 -26.49
N ARG A 21 -6.21 -7.77 -27.29
CA ARG A 21 -4.76 -7.97 -27.17
C ARG A 21 -3.96 -6.65 -27.23
N VAL A 22 -4.35 -5.73 -28.11
CA VAL A 22 -3.68 -4.43 -28.24
C VAL A 22 -3.87 -3.58 -26.98
N GLN A 23 -5.07 -3.58 -26.40
CA GLN A 23 -5.33 -2.88 -25.13
C GLN A 23 -4.56 -3.49 -23.96
N ILE A 24 -4.44 -4.82 -23.91
CA ILE A 24 -3.65 -5.53 -22.89
C ILE A 24 -2.19 -5.08 -22.93
N GLU A 25 -1.58 -5.06 -24.11
CA GLU A 25 -0.19 -4.60 -24.27
C GLU A 25 -0.03 -3.14 -23.84
N ALA A 26 -0.94 -2.26 -24.26
CA ALA A 26 -0.92 -0.85 -23.85
C ALA A 26 -1.08 -0.67 -22.33
N LEU A 27 -1.90 -1.50 -21.67
CA LEU A 27 -2.09 -1.46 -20.21
C LEU A 27 -0.87 -1.98 -19.47
N LYS A 28 -0.20 -3.03 -19.97
CA LYS A 28 1.04 -3.56 -19.39
C LYS A 28 2.14 -2.51 -19.31
N HIS A 29 2.25 -1.63 -20.31
CA HIS A 29 3.20 -0.50 -20.29
C HIS A 29 2.93 0.55 -19.20
N ARG A 30 1.74 0.53 -18.58
CA ARG A 30 1.35 1.44 -17.49
C ARG A 30 1.49 0.81 -16.11
N VAL A 31 1.99 -0.42 -16.04
CA VAL A 31 2.24 -1.13 -14.79
C VAL A 31 3.66 -0.86 -14.34
N HIS A 32 3.82 -0.36 -13.13
CA HIS A 32 5.11 -0.03 -12.53
C HIS A 32 5.23 -0.65 -11.14
N THR A 33 6.45 -0.99 -10.74
CA THR A 33 6.76 -1.49 -9.40
C THR A 33 7.15 -0.37 -8.45
N GLU A 34 6.89 -0.62 -7.17
CA GLU A 34 7.41 0.12 -6.02
C GLU A 34 8.17 -0.92 -5.19
N ASP A 35 9.49 -0.78 -5.11
CA ASP A 35 10.39 -1.84 -4.61
C ASP A 35 11.04 -1.48 -3.26
N PHE A 36 10.69 -0.36 -2.64
CA PHE A 36 11.30 0.13 -1.40
C PHE A 36 10.43 -0.06 -0.15
N ALA A 37 9.12 -0.29 -0.28
CA ALA A 37 8.26 -0.50 0.87
C ALA A 37 8.63 -1.78 1.63
N ARG A 38 8.80 -1.64 2.95
CA ARG A 38 9.22 -2.70 3.87
C ARG A 38 8.05 -3.25 4.67
N ASP A 39 6.89 -2.63 4.62
CA ASP A 39 5.68 -3.14 5.25
C ASP A 39 4.40 -2.69 4.53
N SER A 40 3.25 -3.14 5.03
CA SER A 40 1.95 -2.88 4.41
C SER A 40 1.49 -1.42 4.46
N PHE A 41 1.98 -0.65 5.44
CA PHE A 41 1.68 0.79 5.50
C PHE A 41 2.50 1.52 4.43
N GLU A 42 3.80 1.21 4.36
CA GLU A 42 4.69 1.73 3.30
C GLU A 42 4.21 1.29 1.92
N ASN A 43 3.69 0.07 1.73
CA ASN A 43 3.14 -0.36 0.44
C ASN A 43 2.06 0.61 -0.07
N LEU A 44 1.21 1.15 0.81
CA LEU A 44 0.18 2.09 0.41
C LEU A 44 0.75 3.51 0.23
N LEU A 45 1.49 4.02 1.21
CA LEU A 45 2.05 5.38 1.17
C LEU A 45 3.04 5.56 0.02
N PHE A 46 3.94 4.59 -0.18
CA PHE A 46 4.96 4.66 -1.22
C PHE A 46 4.33 4.49 -2.60
N SER A 47 3.31 3.64 -2.76
CA SER A 47 2.58 3.54 -4.04
C SER A 47 1.89 4.85 -4.44
N ILE A 48 1.31 5.57 -3.48
CA ILE A 48 0.72 6.90 -3.74
C ILE A 48 1.78 7.85 -4.26
N CYS A 49 2.96 7.85 -3.63
CA CYS A 49 4.04 8.71 -4.06
C CYS A 49 4.61 8.28 -5.43
N ARG A 50 4.79 6.98 -5.64
CA ARG A 50 5.25 6.42 -6.91
C ARG A 50 4.31 6.80 -8.05
N PHE A 51 2.99 6.75 -7.81
CA PHE A 51 1.99 7.20 -8.78
C PHE A 51 2.15 8.69 -9.12
N ARG A 52 2.38 9.55 -8.13
CA ARG A 52 2.65 10.99 -8.33
C ARG A 52 3.90 11.21 -9.19
N GLN A 53 4.99 10.51 -8.90
CA GLN A 53 6.22 10.60 -9.69
C GLN A 53 6.01 10.22 -11.16
N LEU A 54 5.19 9.19 -11.42
CA LEU A 54 4.96 8.68 -12.77
C LEU A 54 3.95 9.51 -13.57
N THR A 55 2.97 10.12 -12.90
CA THR A 55 1.82 10.78 -13.57
C THR A 55 1.75 12.29 -13.38
N GLY A 56 2.55 12.84 -12.47
CA GLY A 56 2.51 14.25 -12.07
C GLY A 56 1.33 14.61 -11.15
N LYS A 57 0.39 13.70 -10.88
CA LYS A 57 -0.80 13.93 -10.03
C LYS A 57 -0.95 12.84 -8.96
N TYR A 58 -1.64 13.16 -7.85
CA TYR A 58 -2.02 12.14 -6.86
C TYR A 58 -3.20 11.29 -7.36
N PRO A 59 -3.34 10.04 -6.88
CA PRO A 59 -4.41 9.16 -7.33
C PRO A 59 -5.79 9.67 -6.89
N GLU A 60 -6.69 9.83 -7.86
CA GLU A 60 -8.11 10.10 -7.61
C GLU A 60 -8.83 8.87 -7.03
N LYS A 61 -8.40 7.66 -7.37
CA LYS A 61 -8.95 6.40 -6.82
C LYS A 61 -7.81 5.43 -6.52
N ILE A 62 -7.94 4.68 -5.43
CA ILE A 62 -7.03 3.59 -5.07
C ILE A 62 -7.84 2.29 -4.95
N THR A 63 -7.42 1.27 -5.67
CA THR A 63 -7.94 -0.09 -5.51
C THR A 63 -6.78 -0.99 -5.08
N VAL A 64 -6.89 -1.57 -3.89
CA VAL A 64 -5.92 -2.55 -3.39
C VAL A 64 -6.38 -3.95 -3.75
N VAL A 65 -5.57 -4.71 -4.47
CA VAL A 65 -5.83 -6.12 -4.78
C VAL A 65 -4.91 -6.98 -3.92
N SER A 66 -5.48 -7.81 -3.03
CA SER A 66 -4.69 -8.68 -2.15
C SER A 66 -5.50 -9.85 -1.60
N LEU A 67 -4.90 -10.63 -0.69
CA LEU A 67 -5.59 -11.71 0.01
C LEU A 67 -6.69 -11.14 0.93
N PRO A 68 -7.89 -11.75 0.99
CA PRO A 68 -9.06 -11.15 1.65
C PRO A 68 -8.85 -10.84 3.14
N PHE A 69 -8.13 -11.71 3.88
CA PHE A 69 -7.87 -11.50 5.30
C PHE A 69 -7.10 -10.21 5.63
N LYS A 70 -6.49 -9.55 4.64
CA LYS A 70 -5.78 -8.27 4.81
C LYS A 70 -6.69 -7.04 4.70
N GLU A 71 -7.93 -7.21 4.22
CA GLU A 71 -8.84 -6.11 3.88
C GLU A 71 -9.02 -5.13 5.02
N LYS A 72 -9.37 -5.63 6.21
CA LYS A 72 -9.62 -4.78 7.38
C LYS A 72 -8.42 -3.88 7.70
N ARG A 73 -7.20 -4.41 7.66
CA ARG A 73 -5.98 -3.62 7.91
C ARG A 73 -5.81 -2.50 6.88
N PHE A 74 -6.00 -2.78 5.59
CA PHE A 74 -5.84 -1.76 4.56
C PHE A 74 -6.95 -0.71 4.60
N ARG A 75 -8.21 -1.15 4.69
CA ARG A 75 -9.39 -0.29 4.58
C ARG A 75 -9.68 0.51 5.85
N GLU A 76 -9.51 -0.10 7.02
CA GLU A 76 -9.88 0.49 8.31
C GLU A 76 -8.71 1.05 9.11
N VAL A 77 -7.46 0.69 8.78
CA VAL A 77 -6.27 1.18 9.50
C VAL A 77 -5.38 2.02 8.60
N HIS A 78 -4.76 1.43 7.57
CA HIS A 78 -3.77 2.14 6.72
C HIS A 78 -4.41 3.31 5.97
N ARG A 79 -5.54 3.09 5.30
CA ARG A 79 -6.28 4.17 4.63
C ARG A 79 -6.66 5.30 5.60
N LYS A 80 -7.10 4.97 6.83
CA LYS A 80 -7.44 5.98 7.86
C LYS A 80 -6.22 6.76 8.31
N ALA A 81 -5.08 6.09 8.54
CA ALA A 81 -3.81 6.73 8.89
C ALA A 81 -3.35 7.75 7.85
N LEU A 82 -3.61 7.46 6.56
CA LEU A 82 -3.38 8.38 5.44
C LEU A 82 -4.52 9.37 5.20
N ARG A 83 -5.63 9.29 5.95
CA ARG A 83 -6.88 10.01 5.70
C ARG A 83 -7.37 9.93 4.25
N PHE A 84 -7.03 8.88 3.52
CA PHE A 84 -7.44 8.76 2.12
C PHE A 84 -8.96 8.50 2.07
N PRO A 85 -9.74 9.24 1.27
CA PRO A 85 -11.20 9.21 1.31
C PRO A 85 -11.78 7.83 1.01
N ILE A 86 -12.72 7.35 1.85
CA ILE A 86 -13.29 6.00 1.74
C ILE A 86 -14.06 5.78 0.43
N HIS A 87 -14.74 6.81 -0.10
CA HIS A 87 -15.49 6.72 -1.35
C HIS A 87 -14.58 6.63 -2.59
N ARG A 88 -13.27 6.88 -2.44
CA ARG A 88 -12.23 6.75 -3.46
C ARG A 88 -11.32 5.53 -3.22
N PHE A 89 -11.62 4.71 -2.21
CA PHE A 89 -10.78 3.57 -1.82
C PHE A 89 -11.56 2.26 -1.91
N GLU A 90 -11.04 1.31 -2.68
CA GLU A 90 -11.60 -0.03 -2.84
C GLU A 90 -10.58 -1.09 -2.46
N PHE A 91 -11.08 -2.24 -2.01
CA PHE A 91 -10.29 -3.43 -1.79
C PHE A 91 -10.92 -4.59 -2.55
N VAL A 92 -10.10 -5.35 -3.27
CA VAL A 92 -10.51 -6.55 -4.00
C VAL A 92 -9.75 -7.74 -3.43
N GLY A 93 -10.48 -8.61 -2.74
CA GLY A 93 -9.97 -9.87 -2.23
C GLY A 93 -9.81 -10.90 -3.35
N LYS A 94 -8.61 -11.49 -3.48
CA LYS A 94 -8.33 -12.60 -4.40
C LYS A 94 -7.76 -13.78 -3.61
N GLY A 95 -8.20 -15.00 -3.93
CA GLY A 95 -7.75 -16.23 -3.27
C GLY A 95 -8.48 -16.53 -1.95
N GLY A 96 -7.92 -17.44 -1.16
CA GLY A 96 -8.52 -17.94 0.09
C GLY A 96 -8.06 -17.21 1.35
N SER A 97 -8.77 -17.48 2.46
CA SER A 97 -8.41 -17.02 3.81
C SER A 97 -8.29 -18.19 4.78
N PRO A 98 -7.17 -18.95 4.77
CA PRO A 98 -6.97 -20.04 5.69
C PRO A 98 -7.03 -19.56 7.15
N PRO A 99 -7.66 -20.31 8.08
CA PRO A 99 -7.83 -19.87 9.48
C PRO A 99 -6.53 -19.42 10.15
N ALA A 100 -5.43 -20.16 9.95
CA ALA A 100 -4.11 -19.80 10.50
C ALA A 100 -3.58 -18.45 9.95
N ALA A 101 -3.86 -18.14 8.68
CA ALA A 101 -3.46 -16.86 8.09
C ALA A 101 -4.30 -15.70 8.64
N VAL A 102 -5.59 -15.93 8.88
CA VAL A 102 -6.50 -14.95 9.51
C VAL A 102 -6.06 -14.66 10.94
N GLU A 103 -5.76 -15.69 11.74
CA GLU A 103 -5.28 -15.53 13.11
C GLU A 103 -3.93 -14.81 13.16
N GLY A 104 -2.99 -15.22 12.30
CA GLY A 104 -1.68 -14.58 12.19
C GLY A 104 -1.77 -13.12 11.78
N GLU A 105 -2.67 -12.79 10.85
CA GLU A 105 -2.94 -11.40 10.45
C GLU A 105 -3.50 -10.58 11.62
N LEU A 106 -4.49 -11.11 12.33
CA LEU A 106 -5.12 -10.44 13.48
C LEU A 106 -4.08 -10.13 14.57
N ARG A 107 -3.29 -11.13 14.95
CA ARG A 107 -2.35 -11.04 16.08
C ARG A 107 -1.09 -10.25 15.77
N HIS A 108 -0.50 -10.46 14.59
CA HIS A 108 0.83 -9.93 14.29
C HIS A 108 0.84 -8.70 13.39
N SER A 109 -0.32 -8.30 12.89
CA SER A 109 -0.43 -7.15 11.99
C SER A 109 -1.58 -6.22 12.34
N LEU A 110 -2.83 -6.65 12.24
CA LEU A 110 -3.99 -5.78 12.42
C LEU A 110 -4.00 -5.13 13.81
N THR A 111 -3.95 -5.94 14.88
CA THR A 111 -3.99 -5.42 16.26
C THR A 111 -2.80 -4.49 16.57
N PRO A 112 -1.55 -4.81 16.17
CA PRO A 112 -0.43 -3.86 16.28
C PRO A 112 -0.66 -2.54 15.53
N TYR A 113 -1.12 -2.58 14.28
CA TYR A 113 -1.35 -1.36 13.50
C TYR A 113 -2.54 -0.54 13.99
N GLU A 114 -3.55 -1.15 14.63
CA GLU A 114 -4.64 -0.40 15.28
C GLU A 114 -4.10 0.47 16.43
N LYS A 115 -3.00 0.06 17.09
CA LYS A 115 -2.35 0.81 18.18
C LYS A 115 -1.28 1.78 17.68
N ASP A 116 -0.60 1.42 16.59
CA ASP A 116 0.46 2.18 15.95
C ASP A 116 0.22 2.23 14.42
N PRO A 117 -0.67 3.14 13.96
CA PRO A 117 -1.10 3.17 12.56
C PRO A 117 0.02 3.46 11.56
N TYR A 118 1.13 4.02 12.01
CA TYR A 118 2.29 4.38 11.21
C TYR A 118 3.45 3.37 11.35
N GLY A 119 3.32 2.37 12.23
CA GLY A 119 4.29 1.29 12.43
C GLY A 119 5.65 1.77 12.93
N CYS A 120 5.68 2.80 13.77
CA CYS A 120 6.90 3.45 14.23
C CYS A 120 7.53 2.83 15.48
N SER A 121 6.86 1.87 16.13
CA SER A 121 7.27 1.34 17.44
C SER A 121 7.16 -0.19 17.56
N GLY A 122 7.81 -0.72 18.59
CA GLY A 122 7.78 -2.14 18.95
C GLY A 122 8.07 -3.09 17.79
N SER A 123 7.32 -4.21 17.75
CA SER A 123 7.53 -5.27 16.76
C SER A 123 7.33 -4.81 15.30
N LEU A 124 6.56 -3.74 15.05
CA LEU A 124 6.37 -3.21 13.70
C LEU A 124 7.64 -2.50 13.21
N ALA A 125 8.21 -1.62 14.04
CA ALA A 125 9.47 -0.94 13.73
C ALA A 125 10.63 -1.93 13.57
N GLU A 126 10.71 -2.94 14.43
CA GLU A 126 11.72 -4.00 14.35
C GLU A 126 11.62 -4.78 13.02
N LYS A 127 10.40 -5.17 12.62
CA LYS A 127 10.14 -5.81 11.32
C LYS A 127 10.51 -4.89 10.15
N ARG A 128 10.16 -3.60 10.23
CA ARG A 128 10.51 -2.62 9.18
C ARG A 128 12.02 -2.49 9.03
N LYS A 129 12.75 -2.42 10.15
CA LYS A 129 14.22 -2.36 10.16
C LYS A 129 14.86 -3.63 9.61
N SER A 130 14.39 -4.81 10.01
CA SER A 130 14.97 -6.09 9.57
C SER A 130 14.73 -6.39 8.08
N ARG A 131 13.71 -5.78 7.48
CA ARG A 131 13.41 -5.89 6.04
C ARG A 131 14.24 -4.96 5.15
N ASN A 132 15.22 -4.24 5.71
CA ASN A 132 16.23 -3.51 4.94
C ASN A 132 17.65 -4.03 5.26
N PRO A 133 17.97 -5.31 4.98
CA PRO A 133 19.24 -5.92 5.37
C PRO A 133 20.45 -5.27 4.70
N PHE A 134 20.27 -4.66 3.53
CA PHE A 134 21.31 -3.98 2.77
C PHE A 134 21.39 -2.47 3.03
N ASN A 135 20.60 -1.98 3.99
CA ASN A 135 20.53 -0.56 4.35
C ASN A 135 20.34 0.35 3.12
N MET A 136 19.46 -0.06 2.19
CA MET A 136 19.12 0.74 1.01
C MET A 136 18.55 2.09 1.42
N ALA A 137 18.97 3.15 0.74
CA ALA A 137 18.37 4.46 0.88
C ALA A 137 16.93 4.45 0.34
N ILE A 138 15.99 4.96 1.14
CA ILE A 138 14.59 5.07 0.74
C ILE A 138 14.43 6.39 -0.05
N PRO A 139 13.92 6.37 -1.29
CA PRO A 139 13.86 7.56 -2.15
C PRO A 139 12.76 8.55 -1.74
N TYR A 140 11.84 8.15 -0.87
CA TYR A 140 10.72 9.01 -0.47
C TYR A 140 11.08 9.88 0.74
N PRO A 141 10.56 11.12 0.84
CA PRO A 141 9.47 11.70 0.06
C PRO A 141 9.86 12.44 -1.23
N GLN A 142 11.05 12.22 -1.82
CA GLN A 142 11.46 12.92 -3.04
C GLN A 142 10.45 12.72 -4.19
N GLY A 143 10.00 13.80 -4.82
CA GLY A 143 8.94 13.79 -5.85
C GLY A 143 7.51 13.80 -5.28
N CYS A 144 7.36 13.88 -3.96
CA CYS A 144 6.09 13.99 -3.23
C CYS A 144 6.25 14.89 -2.00
N GLU A 145 6.83 16.06 -2.20
CA GLU A 145 7.23 16.99 -1.14
C GLU A 145 6.06 17.37 -0.24
N ASP A 146 4.84 17.44 -0.81
CA ASP A 146 3.58 17.70 -0.09
C ASP A 146 3.30 16.68 1.03
N LEU A 147 3.88 15.47 0.95
CA LEU A 147 3.71 14.40 1.94
C LEU A 147 4.85 14.37 2.98
N THR A 148 5.83 15.26 2.92
CA THR A 148 7.03 15.21 3.79
C THR A 148 6.68 15.12 5.27
N ALA A 149 5.69 15.89 5.71
CA ALA A 149 5.24 15.86 7.10
C ALA A 149 4.62 14.51 7.49
N LEU A 150 3.84 13.90 6.59
CA LEU A 150 3.24 12.58 6.80
C LEU A 150 4.31 11.48 6.87
N PHE A 151 5.34 11.53 6.01
CA PHE A 151 6.46 10.56 6.03
C PHE A 151 7.27 10.60 7.34
N LYS A 152 7.31 11.75 8.01
CA LYS A 152 8.00 11.94 9.29
C LYS A 152 7.10 11.71 10.50
N PHE A 153 5.80 11.51 10.28
CA PHE A 153 4.83 11.42 11.36
C PHE A 153 4.83 10.04 12.01
N CYS A 154 4.79 10.03 13.33
CA CYS A 154 4.65 8.85 14.16
C CYS A 154 3.76 9.18 15.36
N GLY A 155 2.88 8.25 15.74
CA GLY A 155 1.98 8.43 16.86
C GLY A 155 0.75 7.53 16.75
N SER A 156 -0.07 7.51 17.81
CA SER A 156 -1.36 6.80 17.82
C SER A 156 -2.51 7.65 17.29
N SER A 157 -2.36 8.98 17.28
CA SER A 157 -3.32 9.90 16.69
C SER A 157 -3.21 9.92 15.17
N ILE A 158 -4.32 10.23 14.49
CA ILE A 158 -4.30 10.44 13.05
C ILE A 158 -3.60 11.75 12.74
N PHE A 159 -2.71 11.73 11.74
CA PHE A 159 -2.00 12.90 11.23
C PHE A 159 -2.97 14.05 10.92
N PHE A 160 -2.67 15.25 11.41
CA PHE A 160 -3.52 16.44 11.26
C PHE A 160 -3.04 17.45 10.21
N GLY A 161 -1.81 17.32 9.69
CA GLY A 161 -1.29 18.26 8.69
C GLY A 161 -2.03 18.21 7.34
N PRO A 162 -1.75 19.14 6.42
CA PRO A 162 -2.40 19.17 5.11
C PRO A 162 -2.05 17.94 4.28
N LEU A 163 -3.02 17.41 3.53
CA LEU A 163 -2.81 16.34 2.56
C LEU A 163 -3.41 16.71 1.18
N PRO A 164 -2.80 16.25 0.08
CA PRO A 164 -3.23 16.59 -1.29
C PRO A 164 -4.64 16.12 -1.69
N TRP A 165 -5.26 15.25 -0.89
CA TRP A 165 -6.60 14.72 -1.10
C TRP A 165 -7.60 15.15 -0.02
N ASP A 166 -7.20 16.11 0.83
CA ASP A 166 -8.16 16.79 1.69
C ASP A 166 -9.17 17.56 0.82
N PRO A 167 -10.41 17.74 1.31
CA PRO A 167 -11.45 18.51 0.61
C PRO A 167 -11.12 20.00 0.48
#